data_AF-U5EGA5-F1
#
_entry.id   AF-U5EGA5-F1
#
_cell.length_a   1.000
_cell.length_b   1.000
_cell.length_c   1.000
_cell.angle_alpha   90.00
_cell.angle_beta   90.00
_cell.angle_gamma   90.00
#
_symmetry.space_group_name_H-M   'P 1'
#
loop_
_entity.id
_entity.type
_entity.pdbx_description
1 polymer ?
#
loop_
_entity_poly.entity_id
_entity_poly.type
_entity_poly.pdbx_seq_one_letter_code
_entity_poly.pdbx_strand_id
1 'polypeptide(L)' 'MTDLVTRSESDAFSSTPLQRVAGRLQSALPPGWRVDVVDLPPRGQVAGQPVLRVQMPEN' A
#
# COMPACT_ATOMS: atom_id res chain seq x y z
N MET A 1 12.05 23.67 -10.14
CA MET A 1 11.24 23.68 -8.89
C MET A 1 9.96 22.93 -9.24
N THR A 2 9.79 21.74 -8.63
CA THR A 2 8.63 20.81 -8.72
C THR A 2 8.29 20.29 -10.14
N ASP A 3 8.26 18.99 -10.40
CA ASP A 3 7.26 18.09 -9.85
C ASP A 3 7.74 16.63 -9.76
N LEU A 4 7.40 15.99 -8.64
CA LEU A 4 7.68 14.60 -8.32
C LEU A 4 6.77 13.68 -9.14
N VAL A 5 7.08 13.48 -10.41
CA VAL A 5 6.42 12.44 -11.22
C VAL A 5 7.06 11.08 -10.96
N THR A 6 6.95 10.58 -9.73
CA THR A 6 7.03 9.13 -9.51
C THR A 6 5.62 8.57 -9.67
N ARG A 7 5.01 8.77 -10.85
CA ARG A 7 3.94 7.90 -11.31
C ARG A 7 4.63 6.58 -11.60
N SER A 8 4.70 5.74 -10.57
CA SER A 8 5.19 4.37 -10.72
C SER A 8 4.20 3.65 -11.62
N GLU A 9 4.51 3.60 -12.92
CA GLU A 9 3.89 2.76 -13.92
C GLU A 9 4.21 1.28 -13.61
N SER A 10 3.74 0.81 -12.45
CA SER A 10 3.69 -0.61 -12.09
C SER A 10 2.28 -1.15 -12.34
N ASP A 11 1.66 -0.71 -13.43
CA ASP A 11 0.42 -1.26 -13.95
C ASP A 11 0.76 -2.40 -14.93
N ALA A 12 1.20 -3.54 -14.39
CA ALA A 12 1.20 -4.81 -15.12
C ALA A 12 1.40 -6.03 -14.18
N PHE A 13 0.32 -6.43 -13.53
CA PHE A 13 -0.03 -7.85 -13.33
C PHE A 13 0.83 -8.79 -12.48
N SER A 14 1.70 -8.33 -11.59
CA SER A 14 2.12 -9.17 -10.45
C SER A 14 1.28 -8.83 -9.23
N SER A 15 0.04 -9.34 -9.21
CA SER A 15 -0.80 -9.32 -8.03
C SER A 15 -0.14 -10.19 -6.96
N THR A 16 0.79 -9.61 -6.21
CA THR A 16 1.45 -10.30 -5.10
C THR A 16 0.37 -10.77 -4.13
N PRO A 17 0.57 -11.88 -3.40
CA PRO A 17 -0.41 -12.34 -2.41
C PRO A 17 -0.90 -11.20 -1.50
N LEU A 18 0.00 -10.27 -1.15
CA LEU A 18 -0.30 -9.12 -0.31
C LEU A 18 -1.15 -8.07 -1.03
N GLN A 19 -0.91 -7.78 -2.31
CA GLN A 19 -1.77 -6.90 -3.12
C GLN A 19 -3.19 -7.46 -3.27
N ARG A 20 -3.35 -8.78 -3.40
CA ARG A 20 -4.69 -9.40 -3.40
C ARG A 20 -5.41 -9.22 -2.07
N VAL A 21 -4.69 -9.38 -0.96
CA VAL A 21 -5.26 -9.15 0.37
C VAL A 21 -5.60 -7.67 0.55
N ALA A 22 -4.76 -6.75 0.07
CA ALA A 22 -5.04 -5.31 0.08
C ALA A 22 -6.36 -4.99 -0.63
N GLY A 23 -6.55 -5.51 -1.85
CA GLY A 23 -7.79 -5.32 -2.61
C GLY A 23 -9.02 -5.92 -1.92
N ARG A 24 -8.89 -7.12 -1.33
CA ARG A 24 -9.97 -7.74 -0.54
C ARG A 24 -10.32 -6.89 0.69
N LEU A 25 -9.31 -6.43 1.42
CA LEU A 25 -9.53 -5.60 2.60
C LEU A 25 -10.17 -4.26 2.21
N GLN A 26 -9.68 -3.61 1.15
CA GLN A 26 -10.24 -2.37 0.62
C GLN A 26 -11.73 -2.51 0.28
N SER A 27 -12.14 -3.64 -0.31
CA SER A 27 -13.53 -3.90 -0.68
C SER A 27 -14.46 -4.15 0.52
N ALA A 28 -13.91 -4.52 1.67
CA ALA A 28 -14.65 -4.78 2.90
C ALA A 28 -14.78 -3.55 3.80
N LEU A 29 -14.03 -2.48 3.52
CA LEU A 29 -14.04 -1.26 4.32
C LEU A 29 -15.13 -0.28 3.87
N PRO A 30 -15.61 0.60 4.76
CA PRO A 30 -16.56 1.65 4.40
C PRO A 30 -15.98 2.62 3.37
N PRO A 31 -16.85 3.36 2.65
CA PRO A 31 -16.42 4.43 1.76
C PRO A 31 -15.50 5.44 2.47
N GLY A 32 -14.49 5.93 1.76
CA GLY A 32 -13.51 6.88 2.29
C GLY A 32 -12.29 6.24 2.98
N TRP A 33 -12.37 4.96 3.35
CA TRP A 33 -11.21 4.23 3.87
C TRP A 33 -10.29 3.80 2.73
N ARG A 34 -8.98 3.76 3.00
CA ARG A 34 -7.96 3.32 2.02
C ARG A 34 -7.04 2.25 2.60
N VAL A 35 -6.58 1.34 1.75
CA VAL A 35 -5.60 0.30 2.09
C VAL A 35 -4.41 0.41 1.17
N ASP A 36 -3.24 0.64 1.76
CA ASP A 36 -1.97 0.70 1.04
C ASP A 36 -1.07 -0.47 1.42
N VAL A 37 -0.23 -0.89 0.47
CA VAL A 37 0.92 -1.75 0.74
C VAL A 37 2.12 -0.84 0.95
N VAL A 38 2.74 -0.91 2.12
CA VAL A 38 3.90 -0.08 2.47
C VAL A 38 5.09 -0.98 2.77
N ASP A 39 6.20 -0.74 2.08
CA ASP A 39 7.48 -1.36 2.43
C ASP A 39 8.07 -0.64 3.63
N LEU A 40 8.13 -1.33 4.77
CA LEU A 40 8.80 -0.77 5.95
C LEU A 40 10.31 -0.90 5.79
N PRO A 41 11.08 0.16 6.11
CA PRO A 41 12.53 0.07 6.11
C PRO A 41 12.98 -0.95 7.17
N PRO A 42 14.10 -1.65 6.95
CA PRO A 42 14.69 -2.54 7.94
C PRO A 42 14.88 -1.84 9.28
N ARG A 43 14.60 -2.53 10.38
CA ARG A 43 14.78 -2.01 11.75
C ARG A 43 15.75 -2.90 12.52
N GLY A 44 16.99 -2.42 12.68
CA GLY A 44 18.06 -3.17 13.32
C GLY A 44 18.36 -4.46 12.55
N GLN A 45 18.17 -5.62 13.20
CA GLN A 45 18.37 -6.94 12.58
C GLN A 45 17.13 -7.44 11.81
N VAL A 46 16.01 -6.71 11.85
CA VAL A 46 14.78 -7.12 11.16
C VAL A 46 14.80 -6.60 9.73
N ALA A 47 14.73 -7.52 8.76
CA ALA A 47 14.60 -7.18 7.35
C ALA A 47 13.33 -6.36 7.10
N GLY A 48 13.39 -5.41 6.17
CA GLY A 48 12.22 -4.66 5.74
C GLY A 48 11.17 -5.61 5.18
N GLN A 49 9.92 -5.44 5.60
CA GLN A 49 8.81 -6.28 5.15
C GLN A 49 7.67 -5.40 4.65
N PRO A 50 6.98 -5.85 3.58
CA PRO A 50 5.76 -5.19 3.13
C PRO A 50 4.65 -5.42 4.16
N VAL A 51 3.94 -4.35 4.51
CA VAL A 51 2.80 -4.39 5.43
C VAL A 51 1.58 -3.75 4.79
N LEU A 52 0.39 -4.15 5.24
CA LEU A 52 -0.86 -3.49 4.89
C LEU A 52 -1.12 -2.35 5.87
N ARG A 53 -1.32 -1.15 5.34
CA ARG A 53 -1.69 0.04 6.10
C ARG A 53 -3.11 0.43 5.76
N VAL A 54 -3.96 0.55 6.78
CA VAL A 54 -5.32 1.07 6.62
C VAL A 54 -5.33 2.54 7.02
N GLN A 55 -5.86 3.39 6.17
CA GLN A 55 -6.05 4.81 6.40
C GLN A 55 -7.54 5.09 6.57
N MET A 56 -7.86 5.79 7.66
CA MET A 56 -9.19 6.32 7.91
C MET A 56 -9.40 7.60 7.07
N PRO A 57 -10.62 7.86 6.58
CA PRO A 57 -10.93 9.13 5.96
C PRO A 57 -10.73 10.27 6.97
N GLU A 58 -10.21 11.39 6.48
CA GLU A 58 -10.08 12.61 7.27
C GLU A 58 -11.46 13.26 7.34
N ASN A 59 -11.89 13.64 8.55
CA ASN A 59 -13.25 14.10 8.85
C ASN A 59 -13.51 15.54 8.40
#